data_AF-A0A0S8JMY9-F1
#
_entry.id   AF-A0A0S8JMY9-F1
#
_cell.length_a   1.000
_cell.length_b   1.000
_cell.length_c   1.000
_cell.angle_alpha   90.00
_cell.angle_beta   90.00
_cell.angle_gamma   90.00
#
_symmetry.space_group_name_H-M   'P 1'
#
loop_
_entity.id
_entity.type
_entity.pdbx_description
1 polymer ?
#
loop_
_entity_poly.entity_id
_entity_poly.type
_entity_poly.pdbx_seq_one_letter_code
_entity_poly.pdbx_strand_id
1 'polypeptide(L)'
;MAVMSAPVKSSFPKRNLYHDQGAMEMSEQEKRTRKPGVCVPWEERLKEYPKIMGDEKIVQKVWEETDMLAYLYIWFCLTLF
;
A
#
# COMPACT_ATOMS: atom_id res chain seq x y z
N MET A 1 21.68 27.10 37.74
CA MET A 1 21.46 27.37 36.31
C MET A 1 21.03 26.06 35.65
N ALA A 2 19.73 25.84 35.49
CA ALA A 2 19.19 24.61 34.91
C ALA A 2 18.92 24.82 33.42
N VAL A 3 19.57 24.04 32.56
CA VAL A 3 19.38 24.06 31.11
C VAL A 3 18.02 23.40 30.81
N MET A 4 17.03 24.21 30.48
CA MET A 4 15.71 23.73 30.07
C MET A 4 15.79 23.32 28.60
N SER A 5 15.87 22.01 28.34
CA SER A 5 15.77 21.47 26.98
C SER A 5 14.31 21.49 26.53
N ALA A 6 14.04 22.18 25.41
CA ALA A 6 12.72 22.29 24.83
C ALA A 6 12.27 20.95 24.21
N PRO A 7 11.00 20.54 24.35
CA PRO A 7 10.52 19.31 23.74
C PRO A 7 10.38 19.47 22.22
N VAL A 8 11.13 18.66 21.47
CA VAL A 8 10.93 18.44 20.03
C VAL A 8 9.51 17.91 19.84
N LYS A 9 8.64 18.72 19.24
CA LYS A 9 7.30 18.28 18.83
C LYS A 9 7.46 17.31 17.66
N SER A 10 7.39 16.03 17.96
CA SER A 10 7.31 14.97 16.96
C SER A 10 5.98 15.12 16.20
N SER A 11 6.07 15.57 14.95
CA SER A 11 4.94 15.62 14.03
C SER A 11 4.69 14.22 13.45
N PHE A 12 4.30 13.28 14.31
CA PHE A 12 3.79 11.98 13.89
C PHE A 12 2.25 12.03 13.89
N PRO A 13 1.57 11.66 12.79
CA PRO A 13 0.13 11.57 12.77
C PRO A 13 -0.34 10.45 13.70
N LYS A 14 -1.37 10.75 14.51
CA LYS A 14 -1.86 9.92 15.61
C LYS A 14 -2.30 8.54 15.10
N ARG A 15 -1.69 7.49 15.67
CA ARG A 15 -2.10 6.10 15.51
C ARG A 15 -3.33 5.88 16.40
N ASN A 16 -4.52 5.77 15.82
CA ASN A 16 -5.74 5.55 16.57
C ASN A 16 -5.84 4.08 17.01
N LEU A 17 -5.86 3.86 18.33
CA LEU A 17 -6.21 2.60 18.98
C LEU A 17 -7.75 2.49 19.08
N TYR A 18 -8.34 1.57 18.32
CA TYR A 18 -9.66 0.97 18.54
C TYR A 18 -9.49 -0.52 18.19
N HIS A 19 -9.43 -1.47 19.14
CA HIS A 19 -10.56 -2.18 19.74
C HIS A 19 -11.56 -2.67 18.67
N ASP A 20 -11.38 -3.89 18.17
CA ASP A 20 -11.98 -5.14 18.67
C ASP A 20 -13.50 -5.22 18.43
N GLN A 21 -13.87 -6.12 17.52
CA GLN A 21 -15.21 -6.60 17.11
C GLN A 21 -16.22 -5.62 16.51
N GLY A 22 -16.41 -5.72 15.19
CA GLY A 22 -17.61 -5.25 14.49
C GLY A 22 -17.34 -4.82 13.06
N ALA A 23 -17.85 -5.62 12.10
CA ALA A 23 -18.12 -5.27 10.71
C ALA A 23 -17.04 -4.46 9.96
N MET A 24 -16.31 -5.15 9.05
CA MET A 24 -15.65 -4.51 7.91
C MET A 24 -16.60 -3.53 7.25
N GLU A 25 -16.42 -2.23 7.49
CA GLU A 25 -16.99 -1.19 6.66
C GLU A 25 -16.22 -1.23 5.33
N MET A 26 -16.70 -2.09 4.44
CA MET A 26 -16.32 -2.14 3.03
C MET A 26 -16.75 -0.83 2.41
N SER A 27 -15.85 0.16 2.44
CA SER A 27 -16.01 1.43 1.75
C SER A 27 -16.40 1.16 0.29
N GLU A 28 -17.47 1.82 -0.16
CA GLU A 28 -18.02 1.77 -1.51
C GLU A 28 -16.92 1.54 -2.56
N GLN A 29 -16.79 0.28 -3.00
CA GLN A 29 -15.76 -0.09 -3.96
C GLN A 29 -16.17 0.52 -5.31
N GLU A 30 -15.63 1.71 -5.62
CA GLU A 30 -15.66 2.22 -6.98
C GLU A 30 -15.24 1.08 -7.91
N LYS A 31 -16.13 0.73 -8.84
CA LYS A 31 -16.00 -0.41 -9.74
C LYS A 31 -14.88 -0.15 -10.74
N ARG A 32 -13.62 -0.16 -10.28
CA ARG A 32 -12.45 -0.03 -11.13
C ARG A 32 -12.36 -1.29 -11.96
N THR A 33 -12.61 -1.14 -13.26
CA THR A 33 -12.28 -2.13 -14.28
C THR A 33 -10.77 -2.31 -14.31
N ARG A 34 -10.26 -3.20 -13.45
CA ARG A 34 -8.86 -3.64 -13.47
C ARG A 34 -8.69 -4.69 -14.56
N LYS A 35 -7.53 -4.69 -15.22
CA LYS A 35 -7.18 -5.75 -16.15
C LYS A 35 -7.02 -7.06 -15.36
N PRO A 36 -7.44 -8.21 -15.91
CA PRO A 36 -7.16 -9.50 -15.30
C PRO A 36 -5.64 -9.71 -15.21
N GLY A 37 -5.17 -10.31 -14.12
CA GLY A 37 -3.74 -10.55 -13.87
C GLY A 37 -3.00 -9.41 -13.16
N VAL A 38 -3.70 -8.33 -12.78
CA VAL A 38 -3.10 -7.17 -12.09
C VAL A 38 -3.87 -6.88 -10.80
N CYS A 39 -3.15 -6.82 -9.68
CA CYS A 39 -3.69 -6.40 -8.39
C CYS A 39 -3.66 -4.87 -8.27
N VAL A 40 -2.50 -4.27 -8.50
CA VAL A 40 -2.29 -2.81 -8.42
C VAL A 40 -1.56 -2.31 -9.68
N PRO A 41 -2.27 -1.60 -10.58
CA PRO A 41 -1.67 -1.05 -11.80
C PRO A 41 -0.49 -0.12 -11.50
N TRP A 42 0.50 -0.11 -12.39
CA TRP A 42 1.68 0.74 -12.27
C TRP A 42 1.30 2.23 -12.11
N GLU A 43 0.27 2.69 -12.81
CA GLU A 43 -0.23 4.07 -12.75
C GLU A 43 -0.85 4.43 -11.40
N GLU A 44 -1.42 3.45 -10.69
CA GLU A 44 -1.88 3.64 -9.31
C GLU A 44 -0.69 3.68 -8.36
N ARG A 45 0.28 2.78 -8.57
CA ARG A 45 1.46 2.67 -7.74
C ARG A 45 2.37 3.91 -7.80
N LEU A 46 2.50 4.50 -8.97
CA LEU A 46 3.26 5.74 -9.19
C LEU A 46 2.79 6.90 -8.31
N LYS A 47 1.49 6.98 -8.00
CA LYS A 47 0.92 8.05 -7.18
C LYS A 47 1.42 8.04 -5.74
N GLU A 48 1.88 6.88 -5.25
CA GLU A 48 2.43 6.74 -3.90
C GLU A 48 3.90 7.16 -3.82
N TYR A 49 4.62 7.18 -4.95
CA TYR A 49 6.03 7.51 -4.98
C TYR A 49 6.23 9.01 -5.24
N PRO A 50 6.74 9.80 -4.27
CA PRO A 50 7.02 11.22 -4.51
C PRO A 50 8.17 11.43 -5.52
N LYS A 51 9.09 10.47 -5.64
CA LYS A 51 10.17 10.44 -6.62
C LYS A 51 10.74 9.03 -6.76
N ILE A 52 10.95 8.56 -7.98
CA ILE A 52 11.69 7.31 -8.24
C ILE A 52 13.19 7.61 -8.29
N MET A 53 13.98 6.89 -7.51
CA MET A 53 15.44 6.97 -7.54
C MET A 53 15.97 5.86 -8.44
N GLY A 54 16.45 6.21 -9.64
CA GLY A 54 17.01 5.26 -10.61
C GLY A 54 16.23 5.20 -11.93
N ASP A 55 16.39 4.10 -12.66
CA ASP A 55 15.68 3.86 -13.92
C ASP A 55 14.25 3.37 -13.65
N GLU A 56 13.27 4.19 -14.02
CA GLU A 56 11.84 3.91 -13.87
C GLU A 56 11.43 2.61 -14.58
N LYS A 57 12.04 2.28 -15.72
CA LYS A 57 11.67 1.07 -16.48
C LYS A 57 11.99 -0.21 -15.72
N ILE A 58 13.09 -0.20 -14.96
CA ILE A 58 13.48 -1.35 -14.13
C ILE A 58 12.49 -1.50 -12.99
N VAL A 59 12.12 -0.40 -12.33
CA VAL A 59 11.17 -0.42 -11.22
C VAL A 59 9.79 -0.88 -11.69
N GLN A 60 9.31 -0.36 -12.83
CA GLN A 60 8.06 -0.79 -13.43
C GLN A 60 8.07 -2.30 -13.72
N LYS A 61 9.11 -2.79 -14.37
CA LYS A 61 9.22 -4.22 -14.72
C LYS A 61 9.17 -5.10 -13.48
N VAL A 62 9.98 -4.79 -12.46
CA VAL A 62 10.02 -5.56 -11.21
C VAL A 62 8.70 -5.48 -10.47
N TRP A 63 8.04 -4.31 -10.50
CA TRP A 63 6.70 -4.14 -9.94
C TRP A 63 5.68 -5.06 -10.61
N GLU A 64 5.58 -5.01 -11.94
CA GLU A 64 4.62 -5.80 -12.72
C GLU A 64 4.87 -7.32 -12.56
N GLU A 65 6.14 -7.75 -12.52
CA GLU A 65 6.50 -9.16 -12.24
C GLU A 65 6.06 -9.58 -10.83
N THR A 66 6.28 -8.73 -9.83
CA THR A 66 5.89 -9.00 -8.44
C THR A 66 4.37 -9.00 -8.26
N ASP A 67 3.67 -8.06 -8.89
CA ASP A 67 2.21 -7.93 -8.84
C ASP A 67 1.52 -9.14 -9.46
N MET A 68 2.07 -9.66 -10.57
CA MET A 68 1.61 -10.91 -11.18
C MET A 68 1.74 -12.10 -10.21
N LEU A 69 2.87 -12.22 -9.52
CA LEU A 69 3.07 -13.28 -8.53
C LEU A 69 2.09 -13.15 -7.35
N ALA A 70 1.84 -11.93 -6.88
CA ALA A 70 0.86 -11.66 -5.84
C ALA A 70 -0.56 -12.04 -6.29
N TYR A 71 -0.94 -11.69 -7.52
CA TYR A 71 -2.22 -12.07 -8.12
C TYR A 71 -2.39 -13.59 -8.13
N LEU A 72 -1.39 -14.32 -8.65
CA LEU A 72 -1.41 -15.78 -8.68
C LEU A 72 -1.48 -16.39 -7.28
N TYR A 73 -0.76 -15.83 -6.31
CA TYR A 73 -0.77 -16.32 -4.93
C TYR A 73 -2.17 -16.19 -4.29
N ILE A 74 -2.85 -15.06 -4.49
CA ILE A 74 -4.23 -14.88 -4.01
C ILE A 74 -5.14 -15.95 -4.62
N TRP A 75 -5.06 -16.17 -5.92
CA TRP A 75 -5.86 -17.20 -6.59
C TRP A 75 -5.51 -18.61 -6.12
N PHE A 76 -4.24 -18.92 -5.92
CA PHE A 76 -3.78 -20.19 -5.38
C PHE A 76 -4.41 -20.47 -4.02
N CYS A 77 -4.39 -19.50 -3.11
CA CYS A 77 -5.04 -19.60 -1.80
C CYS A 77 -6.56 -19.81 -1.89
N LEU A 78 -7.23 -19.22 -2.88
CA LEU A 78 -8.68 -19.37 -3.04
C LEU A 78 -9.10 -20.67 -3.74
N THR A 79 -8.19 -21.31 -4.49
CA THR A 79 -8.50 -22.48 -5.32
C THR A 79 -7.99 -23.80 -4.76
N LEU A 80 -6.99 -23.78 -3.88
CA LEU A 80 -6.38 -24.99 -3.35
C LEU A 80 -6.69 -25.27 -1.87
N PHE A 81 -7.39 -24.35 -1.20
CA PHE A 81 -8.01 -24.56 0.11
C PHE A 81 -9.52 -24.69 -0.06
#